data_AF-A0AAW8L393-F1
#
_entry.id   AF-A0AAW8L393-F1
#
_cell.length_a   1.000
_cell.length_b   1.000
_cell.length_c   1.000
_cell.angle_alpha   90.00
_cell.angle_beta   90.00
_cell.angle_gamma   90.00
#
_symmetry.space_group_name_H-M   'P 1'
#
loop_
_entity.id
_entity.type
_entity.pdbx_description
1 polymer ?
#
loop_
_entity_poly.entity_id
_entity_poly.type
_entity_poly.pdbx_seq_one_letter_code
_entity_poly.pdbx_strand_id
1 'polypeptide(L)'
;TGVVTIGALLGMAAHLEGKATRVMDMAGLAQKGGTVYSYVQLAASDEQISSTKIPAGQCELLIGADAVVAGGSAALSRLKDDALVIVNEDSTPTSEFIKSRDWYAPI
;
A
#
# COMPACT_ATOMS: atom_id res chain seq x y z
N THR A 1 9.89 -3.13 -4.68
CA THR A 1 10.85 -2.02 -4.54
C THR A 1 10.19 -0.65 -4.63
N GLY A 2 9.35 -0.35 -5.64
CA GLY A 2 8.72 0.98 -5.78
C GLY A 2 7.94 1.47 -4.55
N VAL A 3 7.00 0.67 -4.03
CA VAL A 3 6.16 1.07 -2.88
C VAL A 3 6.97 1.35 -1.60
N VAL A 4 8.08 0.64 -1.38
CA VAL A 4 8.99 0.84 -0.25
C VAL A 4 9.74 2.17 -0.38
N THR A 5 10.16 2.51 -1.61
CA THR A 5 10.80 3.80 -1.89
C THR A 5 9.88 4.97 -1.59
N ILE A 6 8.59 4.87 -1.94
CA ILE A 6 7.59 5.90 -1.62
C ILE A 6 7.49 6.10 -0.10
N GLY A 7 7.40 5.01 0.67
CA GLY A 7 7.36 5.07 2.13
C GLY A 7 8.60 5.75 2.74
N ALA A 8 9.80 5.40 2.26
CA ALA A 8 11.04 6.02 2.70
C ALA A 8 11.10 7.52 2.38
N LEU A 9 10.65 7.94 1.19
CA LEU A 9 10.62 9.35 0.80
C LEU A 9 9.65 10.16 1.66
N LEU A 10 8.45 9.62 1.92
CA LEU A 10 7.48 10.26 2.81
C LEU A 10 7.99 10.35 4.25
N GLY A 11 8.66 9.31 4.75
CA GLY A 11 9.31 9.31 6.05
C GLY A 11 10.38 10.40 6.18
N MET A 12 11.24 10.54 5.16
CA MET A 12 12.27 11.59 5.15
C MET A 12 11.66 12.99 5.05
N ALA A 13 10.64 13.18 4.20
CA ALA A 13 9.94 14.46 4.10
C ALA A 13 9.32 14.87 5.44
N ALA A 14 8.63 13.96 6.12
CA ALA A 14 8.06 14.20 7.43
C ALA A 14 9.13 14.53 8.48
N HIS A 15 10.26 13.82 8.45
CA HIS A 15 11.40 14.11 9.32
C HIS A 15 11.96 15.53 9.11
N LEU A 16 12.13 15.95 7.85
CA LEU A 16 12.60 17.29 7.50
C LEU A 16 11.61 18.39 7.94
N GLU A 17 10.31 18.09 7.96
CA GLU A 17 9.26 19.00 8.45
C GLU A 17 9.07 18.97 9.98
N GLY A 18 9.84 18.15 10.71
CA GLY A 18 9.68 17.99 12.16
C GLY A 18 8.40 17.28 12.58
N LYS A 19 7.75 16.55 11.66
CA LYS A 19 6.55 15.75 11.91
C LYS A 19 6.92 14.36 12.39
N ALA A 20 6.00 13.74 13.15
CA ALA A 20 6.13 12.34 13.52
C ALA A 20 5.81 11.44 12.32
N THR A 21 6.61 10.39 12.15
CA THR A 21 6.42 9.39 11.09
C THR A 21 6.70 7.98 11.58
N ARG A 22 5.92 7.01 11.12
CA ARG A 22 6.21 5.57 11.29
C ARG A 22 6.02 4.89 9.95
N VAL A 23 7.10 4.29 9.44
CA VAL A 23 7.10 3.52 8.19
C VAL A 23 7.36 2.06 8.53
N MET A 24 6.50 1.18 8.04
CA MET A 24 6.64 -0.27 8.20
C MET A 24 6.46 -0.96 6.85
N ASP A 25 7.54 -1.54 6.34
CA ASP A 25 7.51 -2.30 5.10
C ASP A 25 7.26 -3.78 5.40
N MET A 26 6.25 -4.37 4.77
CA MET A 26 5.97 -5.80 4.82
C MET A 26 6.09 -6.38 3.41
N ALA A 27 7.09 -7.23 3.21
CA ALA A 27 7.21 -8.05 2.02
C ALA A 27 6.59 -9.43 2.29
N GLY A 28 5.76 -9.92 1.36
CA GLY A 28 5.27 -11.29 1.37
C GLY A 28 6.42 -12.30 1.18
N LEU A 29 6.23 -13.54 1.67
CA LEU A 29 7.21 -14.63 1.64
C LEU A 29 7.61 -15.12 0.21
N ALA A 30 6.96 -14.63 -0.85
CA ALA A 30 7.25 -15.06 -2.20
C ALA A 30 8.35 -14.18 -2.84
N GLN A 31 9.56 -14.73 -2.90
CA GLN A 31 10.79 -14.16 -3.50
C GLN A 31 10.63 -13.64 -4.94
N LYS A 32 9.56 -14.02 -5.66
CA LYS A 32 9.10 -13.42 -6.93
C LYS A 32 7.57 -13.50 -6.99
N GLY A 33 6.87 -12.40 -6.71
CA GLY A 33 5.40 -12.30 -6.80
C GLY A 33 4.66 -12.12 -5.46
N GLY A 34 5.38 -11.97 -4.35
CA GLY A 34 4.76 -11.64 -3.06
C GLY A 34 4.20 -10.23 -3.04
N THR A 35 3.06 -10.04 -2.38
CA THR A 35 2.49 -8.72 -2.13
C THR A 35 3.43 -7.93 -1.22
N VAL A 36 3.66 -6.65 -1.55
CA VAL A 36 4.49 -5.76 -0.75
C VAL A 36 3.63 -4.58 -0.32
N TYR A 37 3.65 -4.27 0.97
CA TYR A 37 2.97 -3.12 1.54
C TYR A 37 3.98 -2.22 2.24
N SER A 38 3.82 -0.91 2.07
CA SER A 38 4.48 0.09 2.92
C SER A 38 3.41 0.82 3.71
N TYR A 39 3.37 0.60 5.02
CA TYR A 39 2.45 1.32 5.91
C TYR A 39 3.13 2.61 6.34
N VAL A 40 2.53 3.74 6.03
CA VAL A 40 3.05 5.06 6.36
C VAL A 40 2.03 5.76 7.26
N GLN A 41 2.48 6.17 8.44
CA GLN A 41 1.70 7.01 9.35
C GLN A 41 2.43 8.34 9.53
N LEU A 42 1.71 9.43 9.37
CA LEU A 42 2.21 10.79 9.50
C LEU A 42 1.37 11.53 10.53
N ALA A 43 2.00 12.29 11.42
CA ALA A 43 1.30 13.08 12.42
C ALA A 43 2.06 14.35 12.78
N ALA A 44 1.37 15.32 13.38
CA ALA A 44 1.99 16.57 13.82
C ALA A 44 2.90 16.38 15.04
N SER A 45 2.56 15.42 15.92
CA SER A 45 3.37 15.05 17.08
C SER A 45 3.41 13.53 17.29
N ASP A 46 4.38 13.05 18.06
CA ASP A 46 4.63 11.61 18.20
C ASP A 46 3.52 10.88 18.99
N GLU A 47 2.88 11.60 19.91
CA GLU A 47 1.81 11.08 20.77
C GLU A 47 0.56 10.68 19.98
N GLN A 48 0.42 11.18 18.75
CA GLN A 48 -0.69 10.88 17.87
C GLN A 48 -0.56 9.51 17.18
N ILE A 49 0.63 8.88 17.20
CA ILE A 49 0.85 7.59 16.56
C ILE A 49 1.13 6.51 17.62
N SER A 50 0.13 5.69 17.91
CA SER A 50 0.15 4.69 18.97
C SER A 50 0.68 3.30 18.55
N SER A 51 0.90 3.08 17.25
CA SER A 51 1.32 1.77 16.71
C SER A 51 2.18 1.97 15.47
N THR A 52 3.12 1.07 15.20
CA THR A 52 3.90 1.06 13.95
C THR A 52 3.09 0.50 12.77
N LYS A 53 2.07 -0.32 13.05
CA LYS A 53 1.17 -0.92 12.06
C LYS A 53 -0.15 -0.16 12.03
N ILE A 54 -0.63 0.16 10.82
CA ILE A 54 -1.98 0.70 10.62
C ILE A 54 -3.01 -0.34 11.10
N PRO A 55 -3.88 0.01 12.07
CA PRO A 55 -4.94 -0.87 12.54
C PRO A 55 -6.01 -1.14 11.48
N ALA A 56 -6.87 -2.13 11.74
CA ALA A 56 -8.06 -2.36 10.92
C ALA A 56 -8.98 -1.12 10.98
N GLY A 57 -9.58 -0.75 9.84
CA GLY A 57 -10.50 0.39 9.78
C GLY A 57 -9.90 1.77 10.07
N GLN A 58 -8.59 1.97 9.85
CA GLN A 58 -7.90 3.23 10.20
C GLN A 58 -7.04 3.81 9.06
N CYS A 59 -6.99 3.17 7.90
CA CYS A 59 -6.29 3.66 6.73
C CYS A 59 -7.17 4.67 5.99
N GLU A 60 -6.69 5.90 5.87
CA GLU A 60 -7.38 7.02 5.22
C GLU A 60 -7.08 7.13 3.73
N LEU A 61 -5.94 6.57 3.29
CA LEU A 61 -5.46 6.62 1.93
C LEU A 61 -4.76 5.30 1.56
N LEU A 62 -5.22 4.67 0.48
CA LEU A 62 -4.54 3.55 -0.17
C LEU A 62 -4.04 3.98 -1.55
N ILE A 63 -2.74 3.77 -1.80
CA ILE A 63 -2.13 3.93 -3.11
C ILE A 63 -1.69 2.54 -3.59
N GLY A 64 -2.39 2.02 -4.60
CA GLY A 64 -2.13 0.70 -5.20
C GLY A 64 -1.30 0.80 -6.47
N ALA A 65 -0.20 0.07 -6.54
CA ALA A 65 0.61 -0.05 -7.77
C ALA A 65 -0.05 -0.98 -8.83
N ASP A 66 -0.98 -1.82 -8.39
CA ASP A 66 -1.83 -2.66 -9.22
C ASP A 66 -3.11 -3.03 -8.44
N ALA A 67 -4.18 -3.36 -9.17
CA ALA A 67 -5.48 -3.68 -8.59
C ALA A 67 -5.51 -5.02 -7.82
N VAL A 68 -4.68 -6.00 -8.21
CA VAL A 68 -4.67 -7.33 -7.59
C VAL A 68 -4.18 -7.26 -6.14
N VAL A 69 -3.11 -6.51 -5.89
CA VAL A 69 -2.59 -6.31 -4.53
C VAL A 69 -3.47 -5.36 -3.73
N ALA A 70 -3.96 -4.29 -4.35
CA ALA A 70 -4.83 -3.30 -3.68
C ALA A 70 -6.18 -3.90 -3.24
N GLY A 71 -6.76 -4.80 -4.04
CA GLY A 71 -7.99 -5.53 -3.73
C GLY A 71 -7.82 -6.68 -2.74
N GLY A 72 -6.60 -6.95 -2.26
CA GLY A 72 -6.33 -8.00 -1.29
C GLY A 72 -6.95 -7.70 0.08
N SER A 73 -7.43 -8.74 0.78
CA SER A 73 -8.07 -8.60 2.11
C SER A 73 -7.17 -7.89 3.14
N ALA A 74 -5.85 -8.05 3.04
CA ALA A 74 -4.88 -7.38 3.91
C ALA A 74 -4.86 -5.85 3.74
N ALA A 75 -5.13 -5.34 2.53
CA ALA A 75 -5.30 -3.91 2.26
C ALA A 75 -6.70 -3.45 2.65
N LEU A 76 -7.73 -4.12 2.14
CA LEU A 76 -9.12 -3.72 2.33
C LEU A 76 -9.56 -3.72 3.80
N SER A 77 -9.11 -4.68 4.61
CA SER A 77 -9.43 -4.74 6.06
C SER A 77 -8.92 -3.56 6.88
N ARG A 78 -8.03 -2.74 6.31
CA ARG A 78 -7.51 -1.54 6.98
C ARG A 78 -8.21 -0.26 6.60
N LEU A 79 -8.92 -0.22 5.48
CA LEU A 79 -9.56 1.00 5.00
C LEU A 79 -10.63 1.46 5.99
N LYS A 80 -10.65 2.77 6.26
CA LYS A 80 -11.85 3.43 6.79
C LYS A 80 -12.96 3.37 5.74
N ASP A 81 -14.21 3.50 6.18
CA ASP A 81 -15.38 3.51 5.29
C ASP A 81 -15.33 4.66 4.26
N ASP A 82 -14.68 5.77 4.61
CA ASP A 82 -14.52 6.97 3.79
C ASP A 82 -13.10 7.17 3.23
N ALA A 83 -12.28 6.11 3.23
CA ALA A 83 -10.90 6.17 2.75
C ALA A 83 -10.81 6.53 1.26
N LEU A 84 -9.82 7.34 0.90
CA LEU A 84 -9.47 7.59 -0.49
C LEU A 84 -8.64 6.42 -1.04
N VAL A 85 -8.99 5.94 -2.22
CA VAL A 85 -8.28 4.84 -2.89
C VAL A 85 -7.84 5.29 -4.28
N ILE A 86 -6.54 5.24 -4.52
CA ILE A 86 -5.92 5.54 -5.82
C ILE A 86 -5.19 4.29 -6.27
N VAL A 87 -5.61 3.71 -7.38
CA VAL A 87 -5.05 2.44 -7.88
C VAL A 87 -4.63 2.62 -9.32
N ASN A 88 -3.45 2.12 -9.63
CA ASN A 88 -3.02 1.98 -11.01
C ASN A 88 -3.76 0.81 -11.67
N GLU A 89 -4.54 1.13 -12.71
CA GLU A 89 -5.30 0.17 -13.50
C GLU A 89 -4.50 -0.41 -14.68
N ASP A 90 -3.30 0.12 -14.96
CA ASP A 90 -2.41 -0.47 -15.97
C ASP A 90 -1.91 -1.83 -15.47
N SER A 91 -2.67 -2.87 -15.81
CA SER A 91 -2.31 -4.25 -15.49
C SER A 91 -1.19 -4.72 -16.41
N THR A 92 -0.15 -5.33 -15.84
CA THR A 92 0.72 -6.20 -16.63
C THR A 92 -0.02 -7.53 -16.82
N PRO A 93 -0.10 -8.09 -18.04
CA PRO A 93 -0.80 -9.36 -18.26
C PRO A 93 -0.29 -10.45 -17.33
N THR A 94 -1.19 -11.13 -16.63
CA THR A 94 -0.83 -12.31 -15.82
C THR A 94 -0.55 -13.49 -16.75
N SER A 95 0.04 -14.56 -16.24
CA SER A 95 0.24 -15.81 -17.02
C SER A 95 -1.06 -16.41 -17.56
N GLU A 96 -2.22 -15.99 -17.04
CA GLU A 96 -3.54 -16.36 -17.53
C GLU A 96 -3.85 -15.79 -18.92
N PHE A 97 -3.24 -14.65 -19.30
CA PHE A 97 -3.30 -14.10 -20.66
C PHE A 97 -2.84 -15.12 -21.72
N ILE A 98 -1.86 -15.97 -21.39
CA ILE A 98 -1.36 -17.00 -22.32
C ILE A 98 -2.47 -18.01 -22.70
N LYS A 99 -3.46 -18.20 -21.82
CA LYS A 99 -4.55 -19.16 -22.01
C LYS A 99 -5.84 -18.53 -22.54
N SER A 100 -5.94 -17.20 -22.57
CA SER A 100 -7.14 -16.49 -22.98
C SER A 100 -6.79 -15.33 -23.91
N ARG A 101 -7.11 -15.50 -25.20
CA ARG A 101 -6.85 -14.51 -26.26
C ARG A 101 -7.52 -13.16 -25.98
N ASP A 102 -8.68 -13.21 -25.34
CA ASP A 102 -9.53 -12.05 -25.06
C ASP A 102 -9.46 -11.69 -23.56
N TRP A 103 -8.31 -11.91 -22.91
CA TRP A 103 -8.12 -11.63 -21.49
C TRP A 103 -8.18 -10.14 -21.18
N TYR A 104 -8.87 -9.81 -20.10
CA TYR A 104 -8.89 -8.48 -19.49
C TYR A 104 -8.52 -8.63 -18.01
N ALA A 105 -7.93 -7.58 -17.44
CA ALA A 105 -7.62 -7.56 -16.02
C ALA A 105 -8.91 -7.70 -15.20
N PRO A 106 -8.94 -8.56 -14.16
CA PRO A 106 -10.05 -8.59 -13.24
C PRO A 106 -9.95 -7.35 -12.34
N ILE A 107 -10.67 -6.30 -12.72
CA ILE A 107 -10.97 -5.13 -11.89
C ILE A 107 -12.42 -5.18 -11.44
#